data_AF-A9BI27-F1
#
_entry.id   AF-A9BI27-F1
#
_cell.length_a   1.000
_cell.length_b   1.000
_cell.length_c   1.000
_cell.angle_alpha   90.00
_cell.angle_beta   90.00
_cell.angle_gamma   90.00
#
_symmetry.space_group_name_H-M   'P 1'
#
loop_
_entity.id
_entity.type
_entity.pdbx_description
1 polymer ?
#
loop_
_entity_poly.entity_id
_entity_poly.type
_entity_poly.pdbx_seq_one_letter_code
_entity_poly.pdbx_strand_id
1 'polypeptide(L)'
;MKKAGILFLFLFLALGVFSQSFKDVPINHWAYDAVERLSGIGIIEGYPDGTFKGLENMNRYQLTVALSRTIDYVEQSMIEPLAQNLANLERTVSSLSVPQGVSSAELQQLQTKLNSLTSDLSTLQGSVSRLDSSVKELQNSYELLGYATTKIDELERKVNAISVPAVSETDIRNLNTRVTNLENTVGSLNSNYQNLSQTVSNSNQEIQSLKNSVASIQNSFSSVNQDLDRLNALTANLNSKIDSKVDKTEFTSLKNTTDELSVQLSNNTQSVSELSQNLQAVQSSVDQLSQEVTDVKQIAEGAGGGVNFLDIIISVVISAGLSFAIMNLL
;
A
#
# COMPACT_ATOMS: atom_id res chain seq x y z
N MET A 1 89.63 56.65 49.83
CA MET A 1 88.21 56.25 49.93
C MET A 1 87.97 54.73 49.76
N LYS A 2 88.95 53.84 50.01
CA LYS A 2 88.80 52.37 49.80
C LYS A 2 88.51 51.56 51.07
N LYS A 3 88.44 52.19 52.26
CA LYS A 3 88.25 51.51 53.55
C LYS A 3 86.81 51.58 54.10
N ALA A 4 85.94 52.38 53.49
CA ALA A 4 84.53 52.47 53.87
C ALA A 4 83.64 51.41 53.20
N GLY A 5 84.03 50.88 52.04
CA GLY A 5 83.25 49.88 51.29
C GLY A 5 83.29 48.46 51.89
N ILE A 6 84.38 48.09 52.57
CA ILE A 6 84.55 46.74 53.15
C ILE A 6 83.79 46.59 54.48
N LEU A 7 83.63 47.68 55.23
CA LEU A 7 82.86 47.69 56.47
C LEU A 7 81.33 47.64 56.21
N PHE A 8 80.86 48.19 55.09
CA PHE A 8 79.46 48.08 54.68
C PHE A 8 79.12 46.71 54.07
N LEU A 9 80.09 46.05 53.43
CA LEU A 9 79.95 44.69 52.89
C LEU A 9 79.95 43.62 54.00
N PHE A 10 80.69 43.83 55.09
CA PHE A 10 80.66 42.94 56.27
C PHE A 10 79.42 43.15 57.17
N LEU A 11 78.81 44.35 57.16
CA LEU A 11 77.60 44.62 57.94
C LEU A 11 76.34 44.03 57.29
N PHE A 12 76.35 43.81 55.97
CA PHE A 12 75.28 43.08 55.26
C PHE A 12 75.42 41.55 55.34
N LEU A 13 76.61 41.03 55.67
CA LEU A 13 76.87 39.59 55.80
C LEU A 13 76.68 39.05 57.24
N ALA A 14 76.36 39.94 58.19
CA ALA A 14 76.12 39.63 59.60
C ALA A 14 74.65 39.83 60.04
N LEU A 15 73.74 40.01 59.09
CA LEU A 15 72.31 39.84 59.34
C LEU A 15 71.97 38.40 58.96
N GLY A 16 71.97 37.52 59.97
CA GLY A 16 71.13 36.33 59.90
C GLY A 16 69.70 36.82 59.77
N VAL A 17 69.27 37.05 58.53
CA VAL A 17 67.88 37.33 58.23
C VAL A 17 67.17 36.06 58.64
N PHE A 18 66.45 36.09 59.76
CA PHE A 18 65.37 35.17 60.03
C PHE A 18 64.36 35.40 58.90
N SER A 19 64.61 34.75 57.76
CA SER A 19 63.70 34.74 56.65
C SER A 19 62.54 33.86 57.10
N GLN A 20 61.42 34.49 57.45
CA GLN A 20 60.16 33.81 57.71
C GLN A 20 59.92 32.78 56.60
N SER A 21 59.80 31.49 56.96
CA SER A 21 59.77 30.41 55.98
C SER A 21 58.54 30.48 55.07
N PHE A 22 57.41 30.96 55.57
CA PHE A 22 56.16 31.05 54.81
C PHE A 22 55.44 32.39 55.00
N LYS A 23 55.01 33.01 53.90
CA LYS A 23 54.38 34.34 53.89
C LYS A 23 53.03 34.38 54.62
N ASP A 24 52.31 33.27 54.63
CA ASP A 24 50.98 33.10 55.21
C ASP A 24 50.99 32.55 56.65
N VAL A 25 52.18 32.35 57.23
CA VAL A 25 52.35 31.98 58.63
C VAL A 25 53.15 33.09 59.33
N PRO A 26 52.50 34.19 59.75
CA PRO A 26 53.17 35.30 60.43
C PRO A 26 53.65 34.89 61.83
N ILE A 27 54.62 35.64 62.37
CA ILE A 27 55.29 35.32 63.66
C ILE A 27 54.34 35.22 64.87
N ASN A 28 53.17 35.84 64.80
CA ASN A 28 52.13 35.80 65.83
C ASN A 28 51.08 34.70 65.60
N HIS A 29 51.26 33.85 64.59
CA HIS A 29 50.37 32.73 64.30
C HIS A 29 50.63 31.56 65.25
N TRP A 30 49.56 30.90 65.74
CA TRP A 30 49.67 29.81 66.70
C TRP A 30 50.52 28.63 66.21
N ALA A 31 50.57 28.42 64.89
CA ALA A 31 51.35 27.36 64.26
C ALA A 31 52.77 27.78 63.84
N TYR A 32 53.16 29.05 64.03
CA TYR A 32 54.42 29.60 63.52
C TYR A 32 55.61 28.75 63.95
N ASP A 33 55.78 28.53 65.26
CA ASP A 33 56.91 27.79 65.81
C ASP A 33 56.96 26.34 65.30
N ALA A 34 55.79 25.70 65.18
CA ALA A 34 55.70 24.32 64.71
C ALA A 34 56.07 24.20 63.23
N VAL A 35 55.54 25.10 62.40
CA VAL A 35 55.76 25.11 60.95
C VAL A 35 57.21 25.48 60.63
N GLU A 36 57.75 26.50 61.28
CA GLU A 36 59.14 26.93 61.11
C GLU A 36 60.11 25.81 61.49
N ARG A 37 59.81 25.09 62.58
CA ARG A 37 60.62 23.94 63.00
C ARG A 37 60.56 22.80 61.99
N LEU A 38 59.37 22.40 61.56
CA LEU A 38 59.19 21.31 60.59
C LEU A 38 59.81 21.65 59.24
N SER A 39 59.82 22.93 58.86
CA SER A 39 60.50 23.40 57.66
C SER A 39 62.00 23.43 57.81
N GLY A 40 62.51 23.91 58.95
CA GLY A 40 63.94 23.94 59.24
C GLY A 40 64.59 22.55 59.26
N ILE A 41 63.83 21.50 59.58
CA ILE A 41 64.30 20.09 59.50
C ILE A 41 63.91 19.39 58.20
N GLY A 42 63.36 20.11 57.22
CA GLY A 42 63.09 19.59 55.88
C GLY A 42 61.87 18.68 55.75
N ILE A 43 61.02 18.56 56.78
CA ILE A 43 59.78 17.77 56.70
C ILE A 43 58.75 18.50 55.82
N ILE A 44 58.69 19.83 55.92
CA ILE A 44 57.74 20.69 55.19
C ILE A 44 58.48 21.72 54.35
N GLU A 45 58.22 21.75 53.04
CA GLU A 45 58.84 22.72 52.12
C GLU A 45 57.88 23.83 51.68
N GLY A 46 56.57 23.66 51.92
CA GLY A 46 55.51 24.56 51.44
C GLY A 46 55.37 24.58 49.92
N TYR A 47 54.74 25.63 49.42
CA TYR A 47 54.40 25.78 48.01
C TYR A 47 55.40 26.71 47.29
N PRO A 48 55.56 26.58 45.96
CA PRO A 48 56.47 27.43 45.18
C PRO A 48 56.18 28.94 45.25
N ASP A 49 54.95 29.33 45.64
CA ASP A 49 54.54 30.71 45.86
C ASP A 49 55.06 31.30 47.21
N GLY A 50 55.70 30.46 48.03
CA GLY A 50 56.26 30.78 49.34
C GLY A 50 55.23 30.74 50.46
N THR A 51 54.15 29.98 50.30
CA THR A 51 53.09 29.79 51.31
C THR A 51 53.09 28.37 51.88
N PHE A 52 52.52 28.19 53.07
CA PHE A 52 52.30 26.90 53.73
C PHE A 52 50.91 26.32 53.42
N LYS A 53 49.91 27.18 53.26
CA LYS A 53 48.49 26.88 53.03
C LYS A 53 47.87 25.99 54.10
N GLY A 54 48.11 26.31 55.38
CA GLY A 54 47.67 25.51 56.52
C GLY A 54 46.15 25.36 56.71
N LEU A 55 45.33 26.15 55.99
CA LEU A 55 43.87 26.03 55.98
C LEU A 55 43.34 25.16 54.83
N GLU A 56 44.19 24.77 53.88
CA GLU A 56 43.82 23.87 52.79
C GLU A 56 43.91 22.41 53.24
N ASN A 57 43.06 21.57 52.64
CA ASN A 57 43.11 20.13 52.90
C ASN A 57 44.42 19.56 52.35
N MET A 58 45.22 18.97 53.23
CA MET A 58 46.39 18.20 52.83
C MET A 58 45.95 16.96 52.05
N ASN A 59 46.44 16.81 50.82
CA ASN A 59 46.17 15.60 50.04
C ASN A 59 47.04 14.45 50.55
N ARG A 60 46.61 13.22 50.27
CA ARG A 60 47.27 12.03 50.80
C ARG A 60 48.70 11.87 50.30
N TYR A 61 49.04 12.38 49.11
CA TYR A 61 50.42 12.40 48.61
C TYR A 61 51.30 13.31 49.46
N GLN A 62 50.86 14.54 49.73
CA GLN A 62 51.56 15.50 50.60
C GLN A 62 51.78 14.93 52.01
N LEU A 63 50.77 14.28 52.58
CA LEU A 63 50.89 13.59 53.87
C LEU A 63 51.96 12.49 53.82
N THR A 64 51.95 11.67 52.78
CA THR A 64 52.85 10.52 52.67
C THR A 64 54.30 10.96 52.47
N VAL A 65 54.53 12.04 51.72
CA VAL A 65 55.86 12.67 51.57
C VAL A 65 56.36 13.24 52.90
N ALA A 66 55.52 14.01 53.61
CA ALA A 66 55.87 14.56 54.91
C ALA A 66 56.17 13.45 55.93
N LEU A 67 55.40 12.36 55.91
CA LEU A 67 55.61 11.21 56.81
C LEU A 67 56.91 10.46 56.47
N SER A 68 57.21 10.25 55.18
CA SER A 68 58.49 9.66 54.74
C SER A 68 59.68 10.46 55.27
N ARG A 69 59.66 11.79 55.08
CA ARG A 69 60.71 12.69 55.58
C ARG A 69 60.81 12.69 57.11
N THR A 70 59.68 12.57 57.80
CA THR A 70 59.64 12.47 59.26
C THR A 70 60.32 11.19 59.74
N ILE A 71 60.05 10.06 59.07
CA ILE A 71 60.65 8.76 59.37
C ILE A 71 62.17 8.82 59.15
N ASP A 72 62.60 9.34 57.99
CA ASP A 72 64.03 9.53 57.68
C ASP A 72 64.73 10.38 58.74
N TYR A 73 64.09 11.48 59.17
CA TYR A 73 64.62 12.35 60.22
C TYR A 73 64.72 11.63 61.57
N VAL A 74 63.68 10.89 61.97
CA VAL A 74 63.66 10.14 63.24
C VAL A 74 64.73 9.06 63.25
N GLU A 75 64.89 8.33 62.15
CA GLU A 75 65.90 7.29 62.01
C GLU A 75 67.30 7.90 62.11
N GLN A 76 67.62 8.87 61.24
CA GLN A 76 68.98 9.40 61.10
C GLN A 76 69.39 10.35 62.24
N SER A 77 68.48 11.20 62.71
CA SER A 77 68.81 12.28 63.64
C SER A 77 68.49 11.95 65.10
N MET A 78 67.69 10.91 65.37
CA MET A 78 67.30 10.56 66.74
C MET A 78 67.71 9.14 67.11
N ILE A 79 67.30 8.13 66.32
CA ILE A 79 67.51 6.71 66.66
C ILE A 79 68.98 6.32 66.51
N GLU A 80 69.63 6.63 65.39
CA GLU A 80 71.03 6.27 65.16
C GLU A 80 71.99 6.86 66.21
N PRO A 81 71.93 8.17 66.55
CA PRO A 81 72.77 8.72 67.61
C PRO A 81 72.46 8.14 69.00
N LEU A 82 71.19 7.87 69.28
CA LEU A 82 70.78 7.27 70.56
C LEU A 82 71.30 5.84 70.69
N ALA A 83 71.24 5.05 69.61
CA ALA A 83 71.79 3.70 69.56
C ALA A 83 73.30 3.70 69.80
N GLN A 84 74.02 4.63 69.18
CA GLN A 84 75.46 4.79 69.39
C GLN A 84 75.80 5.17 70.84
N ASN A 85 75.07 6.14 71.40
CA ASN A 85 75.27 6.58 72.79
C ASN A 85 74.97 5.45 73.79
N LEU A 86 73.92 4.68 73.54
CA LEU A 86 73.54 3.55 74.38
C LEU A 86 74.60 2.44 74.35
N ALA A 87 75.11 2.09 73.17
CA ALA A 87 76.20 1.13 73.03
C ALA A 87 77.49 1.59 73.73
N ASN A 88 77.79 2.90 73.70
CA ASN A 88 78.92 3.47 74.43
C ASN A 88 78.73 3.44 75.94
N LEU A 89 77.51 3.71 76.41
CA LEU A 89 77.15 3.64 77.83
C LEU A 89 77.23 2.20 78.34
N GLU A 90 76.76 1.22 77.56
CA GLU A 90 76.84 -0.21 77.88
C GLU A 90 78.28 -0.69 78.05
N ARG A 91 79.16 -0.27 77.15
CA ARG A 91 80.61 -0.54 77.28
C ARG A 91 81.20 0.08 78.54
N THR A 92 80.79 1.31 78.87
CA THR A 92 81.29 2.03 80.05
C THR A 92 80.84 1.34 81.33
N VAL A 93 79.54 1.08 81.49
CA VAL A 93 78.96 0.40 82.66
C VAL A 93 79.58 -0.99 82.85
N SER A 94 79.80 -1.74 81.77
CA SER A 94 80.44 -3.07 81.82
C SER A 94 81.91 -3.03 82.29
N SER A 95 82.59 -1.88 82.15
CA SER A 95 84.00 -1.71 82.51
C SER A 95 84.24 -1.15 83.92
N LEU A 96 83.19 -0.65 84.58
CA LEU A 96 83.29 -0.11 85.95
C LEU A 96 83.52 -1.26 86.95
N SER A 97 84.73 -1.37 87.48
CA SER A 97 85.04 -2.24 88.63
C SER A 97 84.53 -1.57 89.92
N VAL A 98 83.81 -2.30 90.79
CA VAL A 98 83.11 -1.77 91.99
C VAL A 98 83.97 -0.79 92.79
N PRO A 99 83.76 0.54 92.69
CA PRO A 99 84.48 1.51 93.49
C PRO A 99 83.93 1.55 94.92
N GLN A 100 84.78 1.89 95.89
CA GLN A 100 84.38 2.12 97.29
C GLN A 100 83.25 3.17 97.34
N GLY A 101 82.02 2.73 97.66
CA GLY A 101 80.86 3.60 97.83
C GLY A 101 79.66 3.34 96.89
N VAL A 102 79.78 2.48 95.87
CA VAL A 102 78.64 2.01 95.06
C VAL A 102 78.40 0.54 95.35
N SER A 103 77.18 0.17 95.74
CA SER A 103 76.86 -1.23 96.03
C SER A 103 76.78 -2.06 94.74
N SER A 104 77.19 -3.33 94.78
CA SER A 104 77.05 -4.27 93.65
C SER A 104 75.60 -4.37 93.14
N ALA A 105 74.62 -4.14 94.01
CA ALA A 105 73.19 -4.14 93.67
C ALA A 105 72.79 -2.96 92.77
N GLU A 106 73.32 -1.76 92.99
CA GLU A 106 73.01 -0.57 92.18
C GLU A 106 73.58 -0.70 90.76
N LEU A 107 74.80 -1.25 90.63
CA LEU A 107 75.40 -1.54 89.32
C LEU A 107 74.60 -2.59 88.55
N GLN A 108 74.10 -3.63 89.23
CA GLN A 108 73.22 -4.62 88.61
C GLN A 108 71.90 -4.00 88.14
N GLN A 109 71.27 -3.15 88.95
CA GLN A 109 70.04 -2.45 88.56
C GLN A 109 70.26 -1.53 87.35
N LEU A 110 71.40 -0.82 87.30
CA LEU A 110 71.75 0.02 86.17
C LEU A 110 71.94 -0.82 84.89
N GLN A 111 72.62 -1.97 84.98
CA GLN A 111 72.78 -2.89 83.86
C GLN A 111 71.43 -3.43 83.37
N THR A 112 70.52 -3.82 84.27
CA THR A 112 69.18 -4.30 83.89
C THR A 112 68.39 -3.22 83.16
N LYS A 113 68.40 -1.97 83.66
CA LYS A 113 67.74 -0.85 82.98
C LYS A 113 68.35 -0.60 81.61
N LEU A 114 69.67 -0.68 81.48
CA LEU A 114 70.36 -0.47 80.22
C LEU A 114 70.00 -1.53 79.18
N ASN A 115 69.98 -2.80 79.59
CA ASN A 115 69.53 -3.90 78.74
C ASN A 115 68.06 -3.71 78.31
N SER A 116 67.20 -3.23 79.21
CA SER A 116 65.81 -2.87 78.88
C SER A 116 65.75 -1.76 77.83
N LEU A 117 66.52 -0.68 78.01
CA LEU A 117 66.59 0.42 77.05
C LEU A 117 67.11 -0.06 75.68
N THR A 118 68.09 -0.96 75.66
CA THR A 118 68.60 -1.56 74.41
C THR A 118 67.52 -2.37 73.70
N SER A 119 66.74 -3.15 74.46
CA SER A 119 65.60 -3.91 73.92
C SER A 119 64.48 -2.99 73.40
N ASP A 120 64.15 -1.93 74.13
CA ASP A 120 63.13 -0.96 73.74
C ASP A 120 63.55 -0.21 72.47
N LEU A 121 64.82 0.19 72.37
CA LEU A 121 65.36 0.86 71.18
C LEU A 121 65.34 -0.07 69.96
N SER A 122 65.68 -1.34 70.13
CA SER A 122 65.56 -2.35 69.07
C SER A 122 64.11 -2.54 68.61
N THR A 123 63.17 -2.53 69.55
CA THR A 123 61.73 -2.60 69.24
C THR A 123 61.25 -1.35 68.50
N LEU A 124 61.75 -0.16 68.89
CA LEU A 124 61.43 1.10 68.23
C LEU A 124 62.00 1.14 66.80
N GLN A 125 63.25 0.71 66.60
CA GLN A 125 63.85 0.53 65.27
C GLN A 125 62.98 -0.36 64.38
N GLY A 126 62.56 -1.52 64.91
CA GLY A 126 61.66 -2.42 64.18
C GLY A 126 60.31 -1.78 63.83
N SER A 127 59.77 -0.92 64.70
CA SER A 127 58.53 -0.20 64.45
C SER A 127 58.70 0.88 63.37
N VAL A 128 59.81 1.61 63.40
CA VAL A 128 60.14 2.64 62.41
C VAL A 128 60.39 2.02 61.02
N SER A 129 61.12 0.91 60.92
CA SER A 129 61.32 0.23 59.63
C SER A 129 60.02 -0.32 59.04
N ARG A 130 59.10 -0.81 59.90
CA ARG A 130 57.76 -1.23 59.45
C ARG A 130 56.94 -0.05 58.95
N LEU A 131 57.01 1.09 59.65
CA LEU A 131 56.31 2.31 59.26
C LEU A 131 56.86 2.85 57.93
N ASP A 132 58.18 2.86 57.73
CA ASP A 132 58.83 3.21 56.45
C ASP A 132 58.29 2.33 55.30
N SER A 133 58.23 1.01 55.52
CA SER A 133 57.70 0.06 54.54
C SER A 133 56.23 0.37 54.19
N SER A 134 55.39 0.62 55.19
CA SER A 134 53.98 0.98 54.97
C SER A 134 53.82 2.32 54.23
N VAL A 135 54.69 3.29 54.49
CA VAL A 135 54.69 4.58 53.79
C VAL A 135 55.08 4.40 52.33
N LYS A 136 56.09 3.58 52.03
CA LYS A 136 56.49 3.25 50.65
C LYS A 136 55.39 2.51 49.88
N GLU A 137 54.72 1.54 50.51
CA GLU A 137 53.56 0.87 49.91
C GLU A 137 52.42 1.85 49.60
N LEU A 138 52.19 2.80 50.50
CA LEU A 138 51.19 3.84 50.31
C LEU A 138 51.55 4.79 49.16
N GLN A 139 52.83 5.17 49.01
CA GLN A 139 53.32 5.96 47.87
C GLN A 139 53.05 5.25 46.54
N ASN A 140 53.44 3.96 46.45
CA ASN A 140 53.22 3.15 45.25
C ASN A 140 51.73 3.04 44.89
N SER A 141 50.86 2.92 45.90
CA SER A 141 49.42 2.85 45.69
C SER A 141 48.85 4.14 45.08
N TYR A 142 49.38 5.32 45.45
CA TYR A 142 48.96 6.59 44.83
C TYR A 142 49.44 6.74 43.39
N GLU A 143 50.65 6.26 43.06
CA GLU A 143 51.14 6.26 41.68
C GLU A 143 50.26 5.40 40.77
N LEU A 144 49.87 4.20 41.23
CA LEU A 144 48.94 3.33 40.51
C LEU A 144 47.57 3.98 40.30
N LEU A 145 47.07 4.72 41.30
CA LEU A 145 45.80 5.42 41.20
C LEU A 145 45.85 6.52 40.12
N GLY A 146 46.96 7.26 40.02
CA GLY A 146 47.15 8.27 38.97
C GLY A 146 47.17 7.66 37.56
N TYR A 147 47.81 6.50 37.40
CA TYR A 147 47.76 5.75 36.14
C TYR A 147 46.33 5.30 35.78
N ALA A 148 45.58 4.79 36.77
CA ALA A 148 44.20 4.36 36.57
C ALA A 148 43.29 5.52 36.14
N THR A 149 43.42 6.70 36.74
CA THR A 149 42.68 7.92 36.32
C THR A 149 42.96 8.25 34.86
N THR A 150 44.22 8.25 34.45
CA THR A 150 44.60 8.52 33.04
C THR A 150 43.98 7.51 32.08
N LYS A 151 43.91 6.23 32.47
CA LYS A 151 43.27 5.19 31.66
C LYS A 151 41.74 5.34 31.59
N ILE A 152 41.10 5.79 32.66
CA ILE A 152 39.67 6.11 32.67
C ILE A 152 39.40 7.26 31.70
N ASP A 153 40.18 8.34 31.72
CA ASP A 153 40.02 9.46 30.80
C ASP A 153 40.20 9.03 29.32
N GLU A 154 41.15 8.13 29.05
CA GLU A 154 41.36 7.55 27.73
C GLU A 154 40.15 6.71 27.30
N LEU A 155 39.61 5.88 28.20
CA LEU A 155 38.42 5.08 27.95
C LEU A 155 37.19 5.97 27.72
N GLU A 156 37.02 7.04 28.51
CA GLU A 156 35.94 8.00 28.34
C GLU A 156 36.02 8.68 26.98
N ARG A 157 37.22 9.13 26.55
CA ARG A 157 37.43 9.62 25.18
C ARG A 157 37.10 8.59 24.12
N LYS A 158 37.52 7.33 24.31
CA LYS A 158 37.24 6.24 23.35
C LYS A 158 35.73 5.98 23.28
N VAL A 159 35.04 5.89 24.41
CA VAL A 159 33.60 5.70 24.49
C VAL A 159 32.87 6.85 23.81
N ASN A 160 33.25 8.09 24.09
CA ASN A 160 32.66 9.27 23.45
C ASN A 160 32.96 9.35 21.94
N ALA A 161 34.07 8.74 21.50
CA ALA A 161 34.43 8.62 20.09
C ALA A 161 33.80 7.41 19.38
N ILE A 162 33.17 6.48 20.10
CA ILE A 162 32.34 5.42 19.49
C ILE A 162 31.08 6.11 18.97
N SER A 163 31.21 6.69 17.78
CA SER A 163 30.08 6.96 16.91
C SER A 163 29.63 5.59 16.39
N VAL A 164 28.71 4.95 17.10
CA VAL A 164 27.83 3.98 16.41
C VAL A 164 27.26 4.78 15.24
N PRO A 165 27.40 4.36 13.96
CA PRO A 165 26.61 4.94 12.91
C PRO A 165 25.17 4.61 13.29
N ALA A 166 24.53 5.52 14.02
CA ALA A 166 23.10 5.48 14.21
C ALA A 166 22.55 5.30 12.80
N VAL A 167 21.74 4.27 12.58
CA VAL A 167 20.86 4.23 11.40
C VAL A 167 20.31 5.64 11.30
N SER A 168 20.68 6.39 10.27
CA SER A 168 20.60 7.84 10.39
C SER A 168 19.13 8.19 10.61
N GLU A 169 18.83 9.17 11.46
CA GLU A 169 17.44 9.61 11.64
C GLU A 169 16.79 9.98 10.30
N THR A 170 17.62 10.35 9.32
CA THR A 170 17.24 10.55 7.93
C THR A 170 16.82 9.24 7.25
N ASP A 171 17.56 8.15 7.39
CA ASP A 171 17.21 6.84 6.84
C ASP A 171 15.91 6.29 7.43
N ILE A 172 15.72 6.46 8.75
CA ILE A 172 14.48 6.07 9.43
C ILE A 172 13.30 6.91 8.92
N ARG A 173 13.47 8.23 8.78
CA ARG A 173 12.45 9.11 8.21
C ARG A 173 12.11 8.73 6.77
N ASN A 174 13.12 8.49 5.94
CA ASN A 174 12.94 8.06 4.55
C ASN A 174 12.19 6.72 4.47
N LEU A 175 12.53 5.76 5.34
CA LEU A 175 11.85 4.48 5.40
C LEU A 175 10.38 4.65 5.81
N ASN A 176 10.10 5.48 6.82
CA ASN A 176 8.73 5.78 7.25
C ASN A 176 7.91 6.42 6.12
N THR A 177 8.45 7.41 5.39
CA THR A 177 7.76 8.01 4.25
C THR A 177 7.46 6.97 3.16
N ARG A 178 8.41 6.07 2.87
CA ARG A 178 8.18 4.97 1.91
C ARG A 178 7.09 4.01 2.36
N VAL A 179 7.06 3.66 3.65
CA VAL A 179 6.01 2.81 4.24
C VAL A 179 4.65 3.48 4.13
N THR A 180 4.52 4.75 4.50
CA THR A 180 3.27 5.51 4.36
C THR A 180 2.78 5.59 2.91
N ASN A 181 3.68 5.79 1.95
CA ASN A 181 3.31 5.79 0.53
C ASN A 181 2.84 4.41 0.05
N LEU A 182 3.45 3.34 0.53
CA LEU A 182 3.02 1.97 0.26
C LEU A 182 1.64 1.69 0.86
N GLU A 183 1.38 2.10 2.10
CA GLU A 183 0.07 1.97 2.75
C GLU A 183 -1.02 2.68 1.94
N ASN A 184 -0.77 3.91 1.48
CA ASN A 184 -1.71 4.65 0.62
C ASN A 184 -1.97 3.95 -0.73
N THR A 185 -0.92 3.39 -1.33
CA THR A 185 -1.03 2.65 -2.59
C THR A 185 -1.86 1.38 -2.41
N VAL A 186 -1.60 0.62 -1.35
CA VAL A 186 -2.36 -0.58 -0.98
C VAL A 186 -3.82 -0.23 -0.69
N GLY A 187 -4.08 0.87 0.02
CA GLY A 187 -5.43 1.37 0.26
C GLY A 187 -6.19 1.66 -1.05
N SER A 188 -5.54 2.36 -1.99
CA SER A 188 -6.12 2.67 -3.30
C SER A 188 -6.38 1.41 -4.15
N LEU A 189 -5.44 0.45 -4.14
CA LEU A 189 -5.61 -0.84 -4.80
C LEU A 189 -6.79 -1.63 -4.22
N ASN A 190 -6.98 -1.61 -2.90
CA ASN A 190 -8.10 -2.27 -2.27
C ASN A 190 -9.44 -1.64 -2.69
N SER A 191 -9.55 -0.31 -2.71
CA SER A 191 -10.76 0.37 -3.22
C SER A 191 -11.06 0.02 -4.68
N ASN A 192 -10.03 0.00 -5.54
CA ASN A 192 -10.18 -0.40 -6.94
C ASN A 192 -10.66 -1.86 -7.07
N TYR A 193 -10.12 -2.77 -6.26
CA TYR A 193 -10.54 -4.16 -6.24
C TYR A 193 -12.02 -4.32 -5.83
N GLN A 194 -12.48 -3.58 -4.81
CA GLN A 194 -13.88 -3.62 -4.40
C GLN A 194 -14.82 -3.10 -5.50
N ASN A 195 -14.45 -2.01 -6.18
CA ASN A 195 -15.23 -1.48 -7.31
C ASN A 195 -15.29 -2.46 -8.48
N LEU A 196 -14.16 -3.12 -8.79
CA LEU A 196 -14.10 -4.14 -9.84
C LEU A 196 -14.98 -5.35 -9.47
N SER A 197 -14.90 -5.82 -8.24
CA SER A 197 -15.73 -6.92 -7.72
C SER A 197 -17.23 -6.60 -7.86
N GLN A 198 -17.64 -5.38 -7.50
CA GLN A 198 -19.01 -4.93 -7.67
C GLN A 198 -19.43 -4.90 -9.15
N THR A 199 -18.56 -4.39 -10.02
CA THR A 199 -18.82 -4.36 -11.47
C THR A 199 -19.03 -5.77 -12.02
N VAL A 200 -18.16 -6.71 -11.66
CA VAL A 200 -18.29 -8.13 -12.06
C VAL A 200 -19.59 -8.75 -11.56
N SER A 201 -19.98 -8.45 -10.31
CA SER A 201 -21.26 -8.91 -9.76
C SER A 201 -22.46 -8.38 -10.54
N ASN A 202 -22.46 -7.08 -10.86
CA ASN A 202 -23.52 -6.46 -11.66
C ASN A 202 -23.59 -7.06 -13.07
N SER A 203 -22.44 -7.20 -13.76
CA SER A 203 -22.39 -7.83 -15.07
C SER A 203 -22.89 -9.29 -15.05
N ASN A 204 -22.59 -10.04 -13.98
CA ASN A 204 -23.12 -11.40 -13.85
C ASN A 204 -24.65 -11.41 -13.70
N GLN A 205 -25.23 -10.45 -12.97
CA GLN A 205 -26.69 -10.31 -12.88
C GLN A 205 -27.32 -9.95 -14.24
N GLU A 206 -26.71 -9.05 -15.00
CA GLU A 206 -27.15 -8.70 -16.36
C GLU A 206 -27.09 -9.90 -17.31
N ILE A 207 -26.03 -10.70 -17.25
CA ILE A 207 -25.89 -11.95 -18.03
C ILE A 207 -27.01 -12.94 -17.71
N GLN A 208 -27.41 -13.08 -16.44
CA GLN A 208 -28.52 -13.96 -16.08
C GLN A 208 -29.86 -13.43 -16.61
N SER A 209 -30.09 -12.12 -16.53
CA SER A 209 -31.27 -11.47 -17.11
C SER A 209 -31.34 -11.71 -18.63
N LEU A 210 -30.22 -11.53 -19.34
CA LEU A 210 -30.12 -11.80 -20.78
C LEU A 210 -30.39 -13.27 -21.10
N LYS A 211 -29.84 -14.21 -20.31
CA LYS A 211 -30.08 -15.64 -20.47
C LYS A 211 -31.57 -15.99 -20.35
N ASN A 212 -32.27 -15.37 -19.40
CA ASN A 212 -33.71 -15.54 -19.23
C ASN A 212 -34.49 -14.98 -20.43
N SER A 213 -34.13 -13.78 -20.92
CA SER A 213 -34.75 -13.21 -22.11
C SER A 213 -34.54 -14.08 -23.35
N VAL A 214 -33.35 -14.65 -23.55
CA VAL A 214 -33.07 -15.58 -24.65
C VAL A 214 -33.95 -16.84 -24.54
N ALA A 215 -34.09 -17.41 -23.35
CA ALA A 215 -34.96 -18.56 -23.13
C ALA A 215 -36.43 -18.23 -23.45
N SER A 216 -36.92 -17.06 -23.07
CA SER A 216 -38.26 -16.60 -23.43
C SER A 216 -38.43 -16.47 -24.95
N ILE A 217 -37.44 -15.89 -25.64
CA ILE A 217 -37.46 -15.76 -27.11
C ILE A 217 -37.48 -17.14 -27.78
N GLN A 218 -36.71 -18.11 -27.29
CA GLN A 218 -36.71 -19.49 -27.81
C GLN A 218 -38.09 -20.15 -27.68
N ASN A 219 -38.78 -19.92 -26.56
CA ASN A 219 -40.15 -20.41 -26.35
C ASN A 219 -41.13 -19.75 -27.32
N SER A 220 -41.05 -18.42 -27.51
CA SER A 220 -41.88 -17.71 -28.49
C SER A 220 -41.63 -18.20 -29.91
N PHE A 221 -40.37 -18.40 -30.32
CA PHE A 221 -40.03 -18.93 -31.64
C PHE A 221 -40.62 -20.33 -31.87
N SER A 222 -40.57 -21.19 -30.85
CA SER A 222 -41.18 -22.52 -30.90
C SER A 222 -42.70 -22.45 -31.08
N SER A 223 -43.37 -21.52 -30.40
CA SER A 223 -44.81 -21.28 -30.58
C SER A 223 -45.13 -20.80 -31.99
N VAL A 224 -44.36 -19.85 -32.52
CA VAL A 224 -44.55 -19.33 -33.88
C VAL A 224 -44.39 -20.44 -34.93
N ASN A 225 -43.41 -21.33 -34.76
CA ASN A 225 -43.27 -22.48 -35.67
C ASN A 225 -44.47 -23.41 -35.62
N GLN A 226 -45.03 -23.68 -34.44
CA GLN A 226 -46.26 -24.48 -34.32
C GLN A 226 -47.46 -23.81 -35.00
N ASP A 227 -47.59 -22.49 -34.87
CA ASP A 227 -48.65 -21.74 -35.54
C ASP A 227 -48.45 -21.72 -37.07
N LEU A 228 -47.21 -21.68 -37.55
CA LEU A 228 -46.89 -21.80 -38.97
C LEU A 228 -47.26 -23.20 -39.52
N ASP A 229 -46.97 -24.26 -38.76
CA ASP A 229 -47.39 -25.62 -39.11
C ASP A 229 -48.92 -25.76 -39.17
N ARG A 230 -49.63 -25.16 -38.20
CA ARG A 230 -51.10 -25.11 -38.20
C ARG A 230 -51.65 -24.35 -39.41
N LEU A 231 -51.05 -23.21 -39.76
CA LEU A 231 -51.44 -22.41 -40.92
C LEU A 231 -51.23 -23.18 -42.23
N ASN A 232 -50.11 -23.88 -42.36
CA ASN A 232 -49.84 -24.75 -43.51
C ASN A 232 -50.88 -25.87 -43.64
N ALA A 233 -51.24 -26.51 -42.52
CA ALA A 233 -52.29 -27.53 -42.50
C ALA A 233 -53.68 -26.96 -42.88
N LEU A 234 -54.04 -25.77 -42.38
CA LEU A 234 -55.27 -25.08 -42.74
C LEU A 234 -55.30 -24.74 -44.24
N THR A 235 -54.18 -24.26 -44.78
CA THR A 235 -54.03 -23.94 -46.20
C THR A 235 -54.22 -25.19 -47.07
N ALA A 236 -53.61 -26.31 -46.69
CA ALA A 236 -53.80 -27.59 -47.39
C ALA A 236 -55.26 -28.07 -47.34
N ASN A 237 -55.92 -27.93 -46.18
CA ASN A 237 -57.34 -28.27 -46.04
C ASN A 237 -58.24 -27.38 -46.91
N LEU A 238 -57.99 -26.07 -46.93
CA LEU A 238 -58.72 -25.12 -47.77
C LEU A 238 -58.54 -25.45 -49.26
N ASN A 239 -57.31 -25.73 -49.71
CA ASN A 239 -57.06 -26.14 -51.09
C ASN A 239 -57.82 -27.41 -51.46
N SER A 240 -57.79 -28.44 -50.62
CA SER A 240 -58.57 -29.67 -50.83
C SER A 240 -60.09 -29.42 -50.87
N LYS A 241 -60.59 -28.51 -50.02
CA LYS A 241 -62.01 -28.13 -50.01
C LYS A 241 -62.40 -27.34 -51.27
N ILE A 242 -61.53 -26.47 -51.76
CA ILE A 242 -61.72 -25.77 -53.03
C ILE A 242 -61.75 -26.79 -54.17
N ASP A 243 -60.78 -27.70 -54.23
CA ASP A 243 -60.71 -28.72 -55.28
C ASP A 243 -61.94 -29.65 -55.30
N SER A 244 -62.52 -29.96 -54.14
CA SER A 244 -63.74 -30.77 -54.05
C SER A 244 -65.04 -30.02 -54.35
N LYS A 245 -65.08 -28.69 -54.20
CA LYS A 245 -66.26 -27.86 -54.48
C LYS A 245 -66.26 -27.26 -55.88
N VAL A 246 -65.08 -27.03 -56.45
CA VAL A 246 -64.92 -26.63 -57.85
C VAL A 246 -64.82 -27.91 -58.67
N ASP A 247 -65.97 -28.52 -58.96
CA ASP A 247 -66.01 -29.58 -59.96
C ASP A 247 -65.81 -28.96 -61.34
N LYS A 248 -64.56 -28.95 -61.80
CA LYS A 248 -64.19 -28.43 -63.11
C LYS A 248 -64.87 -29.20 -64.24
N THR A 249 -65.33 -30.43 -64.00
CA THR A 249 -66.05 -31.23 -65.00
C THR A 249 -67.48 -30.74 -65.20
N GLU A 250 -68.18 -30.33 -64.14
CA GLU A 250 -69.50 -29.70 -64.24
C GLU A 250 -69.41 -28.36 -64.97
N PHE A 251 -68.42 -27.52 -64.65
CA PHE A 251 -68.22 -26.24 -65.35
C PHE A 251 -67.89 -26.45 -66.84
N THR A 252 -67.05 -27.44 -67.16
CA THR A 252 -66.75 -27.80 -68.55
C THR A 252 -67.98 -28.32 -69.28
N SER A 253 -68.80 -29.14 -68.63
CA SER A 253 -70.05 -29.66 -69.19
C SER A 253 -71.06 -28.54 -69.44
N LEU A 254 -71.26 -27.63 -68.48
CA LEU A 254 -72.09 -26.44 -68.64
C LEU A 254 -71.59 -25.54 -69.78
N LYS A 255 -70.28 -25.35 -69.89
CA LYS A 255 -69.68 -24.61 -71.01
C LYS A 255 -69.99 -25.29 -72.34
N ASN A 256 -69.78 -26.59 -72.45
CA ASN A 256 -70.08 -27.34 -73.68
C ASN A 256 -71.57 -27.24 -74.05
N THR A 257 -72.48 -27.40 -73.09
CA THR A 257 -73.92 -27.21 -73.31
C THR A 257 -74.25 -25.79 -73.75
N THR A 258 -73.58 -24.79 -73.16
CA THR A 258 -73.77 -23.37 -73.54
C THR A 258 -73.28 -23.11 -74.96
N ASP A 259 -72.12 -23.66 -75.32
CA ASP A 259 -71.57 -23.57 -76.68
C ASP A 259 -72.50 -24.25 -77.68
N GLU A 260 -73.04 -25.43 -77.35
CA GLU A 260 -73.98 -26.18 -78.20
C GLU A 260 -75.31 -25.44 -78.37
N LEU A 261 -75.87 -24.89 -77.29
CA LEU A 261 -77.08 -24.06 -77.35
C LEU A 261 -76.86 -22.80 -78.18
N SER A 262 -75.67 -22.18 -78.09
CA SER A 262 -75.31 -21.01 -78.90
C SER A 262 -75.32 -21.35 -80.40
N VAL A 263 -74.76 -22.51 -80.78
CA VAL A 263 -74.80 -23.02 -82.15
C VAL A 263 -76.25 -23.29 -82.59
N GLN A 264 -77.04 -23.96 -81.76
CA GLN A 264 -78.46 -24.23 -82.05
C GLN A 264 -79.26 -22.94 -82.23
N LEU A 265 -79.04 -21.92 -81.40
CA LEU A 265 -79.71 -20.63 -81.51
C LEU A 265 -79.31 -19.89 -82.79
N SER A 266 -78.04 -19.94 -83.19
CA SER A 266 -77.57 -19.39 -84.47
C SER A 266 -78.29 -20.06 -85.65
N ASN A 267 -78.38 -21.39 -85.65
CA ASN A 267 -79.08 -22.13 -86.69
C ASN A 267 -80.57 -21.78 -86.73
N ASN A 268 -81.23 -21.72 -85.57
CA ASN A 268 -82.65 -21.33 -85.49
C ASN A 268 -82.86 -19.88 -85.96
N THR A 269 -81.97 -18.96 -85.63
CA THR A 269 -82.00 -17.57 -86.11
C THR A 269 -81.91 -17.53 -87.63
N GLN A 270 -81.02 -18.33 -88.22
CA GLN A 270 -80.91 -18.48 -89.67
C GLN A 270 -82.20 -19.05 -90.27
N SER A 271 -82.74 -20.14 -89.73
CA SER A 271 -84.00 -20.72 -90.21
C SER A 271 -85.17 -19.74 -90.12
N VAL A 272 -85.27 -18.94 -89.07
CA VAL A 272 -86.29 -17.88 -88.94
C VAL A 272 -86.10 -16.80 -90.00
N SER A 273 -84.85 -16.41 -90.29
CA SER A 273 -84.54 -15.47 -91.38
C SER A 273 -84.98 -16.02 -92.74
N GLU A 274 -84.69 -17.29 -93.02
CA GLU A 274 -85.13 -17.98 -94.24
C GLU A 274 -86.67 -18.03 -94.33
N LEU A 275 -87.35 -18.39 -93.25
CA LEU A 275 -88.82 -18.34 -93.19
C LEU A 275 -89.37 -16.92 -93.44
N SER A 276 -88.75 -15.89 -92.87
CA SER A 276 -89.16 -14.49 -93.07
C SER A 276 -89.01 -14.07 -94.53
N GLN A 277 -87.92 -14.44 -95.19
CA GLN A 277 -87.71 -14.20 -96.62
C GLN A 277 -88.76 -14.92 -97.47
N ASN A 278 -89.05 -16.18 -97.17
CA ASN A 278 -90.10 -16.94 -97.85
C ASN A 278 -91.48 -16.29 -97.66
N LEU A 279 -91.81 -15.80 -96.45
CA LEU A 279 -93.07 -15.11 -96.19
C LEU A 279 -93.16 -13.79 -96.97
N GLN A 280 -92.07 -13.03 -97.09
CA GLN A 280 -92.03 -11.83 -97.94
C GLN A 280 -92.23 -12.16 -99.42
N ALA A 281 -91.67 -13.28 -99.90
CA ALA A 281 -91.89 -13.76 -101.26
C ALA A 281 -93.37 -14.12 -101.49
N VAL A 282 -93.98 -14.86 -100.55
CA VAL A 282 -95.42 -15.18 -100.59
C VAL A 282 -96.28 -13.91 -100.55
N GLN A 283 -95.97 -12.96 -99.67
CA GLN A 283 -96.68 -11.68 -99.61
C GLN A 283 -96.60 -10.94 -100.94
N SER A 284 -95.42 -10.91 -101.57
CA SER A 284 -95.23 -10.29 -102.90
C SER A 284 -96.08 -11.00 -103.97
N SER A 285 -96.15 -12.34 -103.95
CA SER A 285 -97.03 -13.09 -104.85
C SER A 285 -98.51 -12.82 -104.60
N VAL A 286 -98.95 -12.70 -103.34
CA VAL A 286 -100.33 -12.34 -103.00
C VAL A 286 -100.67 -10.92 -103.46
N ASP A 287 -99.75 -9.96 -103.28
CA ASP A 287 -99.92 -8.58 -103.74
C ASP A 287 -100.02 -8.52 -105.27
N GLN A 288 -99.15 -9.27 -105.98
CA GLN A 288 -99.24 -9.44 -107.43
C GLN A 288 -100.59 -10.01 -107.86
N LEU A 289 -101.04 -11.10 -107.22
CA LEU A 289 -102.33 -11.74 -107.53
C LEU A 289 -103.51 -10.77 -107.27
N SER A 290 -103.44 -9.99 -106.19
CA SER A 290 -104.44 -8.97 -105.84
C SER A 290 -104.50 -7.87 -106.90
N GLN A 291 -103.35 -7.44 -107.41
CA GLN A 291 -103.26 -6.49 -108.52
C GLN A 291 -103.82 -7.09 -109.81
N GLU A 292 -103.45 -8.33 -110.17
CA GLU A 292 -103.99 -9.02 -111.35
C GLU A 292 -105.52 -9.15 -111.27
N VAL A 293 -106.08 -9.52 -110.11
CA VAL A 293 -107.53 -9.57 -109.89
C VAL A 293 -108.17 -8.20 -110.05
N THR A 294 -107.52 -7.14 -109.57
CA THR A 294 -107.99 -5.75 -109.72
C THR A 294 -107.93 -5.28 -111.17
N ASP A 295 -106.88 -5.62 -111.91
CA ASP A 295 -106.72 -5.30 -113.33
C ASP A 295 -107.79 -6.03 -114.15
N VAL A 296 -108.03 -7.32 -113.88
CA VAL A 296 -109.14 -8.09 -114.48
C VAL A 296 -110.49 -7.42 -114.17
N LYS A 297 -110.68 -6.92 -112.95
CA LYS A 297 -111.88 -6.15 -112.58
C LYS A 297 -112.02 -4.87 -113.39
N GLN A 298 -110.95 -4.08 -113.51
CA GLN A 298 -110.99 -2.85 -114.31
C GLN A 298 -111.19 -3.12 -115.80
N ILE A 299 -110.63 -4.18 -116.37
CA ILE A 299 -110.89 -4.58 -117.75
C ILE A 299 -112.36 -4.96 -117.93
N ALA A 300 -112.94 -5.70 -116.97
CA ALA A 300 -114.35 -6.06 -116.98
C ALA A 300 -115.29 -4.86 -116.81
N GLU A 301 -114.92 -3.87 -115.98
CA GLU A 301 -115.74 -2.68 -115.68
C GLU A 301 -115.54 -1.50 -116.66
N GLY A 302 -114.34 -1.35 -117.24
CA GLY A 302 -113.95 -0.26 -118.14
C GLY A 302 -114.20 -0.55 -119.63
N ALA A 303 -114.31 -1.83 -120.01
CA ALA A 303 -114.94 -2.18 -121.27
C ALA A 303 -116.42 -1.84 -121.15
N GLY A 304 -116.88 -0.75 -121.80
CA GLY A 304 -118.26 -0.24 -121.74
C GLY A 304 -119.33 -1.18 -122.33
N GLY A 305 -119.41 -2.42 -121.82
CA GLY A 305 -120.23 -3.50 -122.32
C GLY A 305 -120.48 -4.56 -121.25
N GLY A 306 -121.27 -4.24 -120.23
CA GLY A 306 -122.28 -5.13 -119.64
C GLY A 306 -121.91 -6.50 -119.06
N VAL A 307 -120.64 -6.87 -118.84
CA VAL A 307 -120.30 -8.14 -118.16
C VAL A 307 -120.12 -7.91 -116.68
N ASN A 308 -120.97 -8.54 -115.86
CA ASN A 308 -120.97 -8.38 -114.41
C ASN A 308 -119.79 -9.17 -113.81
N PHE A 309 -118.96 -8.52 -112.99
CA PHE A 309 -117.73 -9.11 -112.42
C PHE A 309 -117.99 -10.40 -111.62
N LEU A 310 -119.21 -10.57 -111.08
CA LEU A 310 -119.62 -11.80 -110.40
C LEU A 310 -119.64 -13.04 -111.30
N ASP A 311 -120.03 -12.95 -112.59
CA ASP A 311 -120.12 -14.12 -113.47
C ASP A 311 -118.73 -14.66 -113.85
N ILE A 312 -117.73 -13.80 -113.95
CA ILE A 312 -116.33 -14.17 -114.21
C ILE A 312 -115.73 -14.85 -112.98
N ILE A 313 -115.91 -14.27 -111.78
CA ILE A 313 -115.44 -14.87 -110.51
C ILE A 313 -116.06 -16.26 -110.33
N ILE A 314 -117.37 -16.42 -110.57
CA ILE A 314 -118.04 -17.72 -110.46
C ILE A 314 -117.43 -18.74 -111.42
N SER A 315 -117.13 -18.36 -112.68
CA SER A 315 -116.51 -19.27 -113.65
C SER A 315 -115.06 -19.66 -113.27
N VAL A 316 -114.25 -18.70 -112.81
CA VAL A 316 -112.86 -18.94 -112.39
C VAL A 316 -112.79 -19.74 -111.09
N VAL A 317 -113.63 -19.45 -110.09
CA VAL A 317 -113.67 -20.21 -108.82
C VAL A 317 -114.17 -21.63 -109.04
N ILE A 318 -115.15 -21.85 -109.93
CA ILE A 318 -115.57 -23.20 -110.32
C ILE A 318 -114.41 -23.94 -111.03
N SER A 319 -113.71 -23.27 -111.95
CA SER A 319 -112.56 -23.86 -112.67
C SER A 319 -111.39 -24.20 -111.73
N ALA A 320 -110.98 -23.26 -110.88
CA ALA A 320 -109.88 -23.45 -109.93
C ALA A 320 -110.25 -24.47 -108.83
N GLY A 321 -111.50 -24.46 -108.35
CA GLY A 321 -112.01 -25.44 -107.40
C GLY A 321 -112.03 -26.86 -107.97
N LEU A 322 -112.40 -27.03 -109.25
CA LEU A 322 -112.26 -28.31 -109.96
C LEU A 322 -110.80 -28.73 -110.11
N SER A 323 -109.89 -27.79 -110.42
CA SER A 323 -108.47 -28.08 -110.61
C SER A 323 -107.78 -28.49 -109.30
N PHE A 324 -108.07 -27.81 -108.18
CA PHE A 324 -107.53 -28.16 -106.86
C PHE A 324 -108.09 -29.49 -106.34
N ALA A 325 -109.37 -29.78 -106.57
CA ALA A 325 -109.97 -31.07 -106.23
C ALA A 325 -109.35 -32.23 -107.02
N ILE A 326 -108.92 -32.01 -108.27
CA ILE A 326 -108.22 -33.03 -109.08
C ILE A 326 -106.77 -33.22 -108.61
N MET A 327 -106.09 -32.13 -108.19
CA MET A 327 -104.68 -32.19 -107.80
C MET A 327 -104.44 -32.84 -106.42
N ASN A 328 -105.45 -32.86 -105.54
CA ASN A 328 -105.38 -33.52 -104.23
C ASN A 328 -105.94 -34.97 -104.23
N LEU A 329 -106.27 -35.49 -105.42
CA LEU A 329 -106.71 -36.87 -105.67
C LEU A 329 -105.59 -37.72 -106.33
N LEU A 330 -104.35 -37.23 -106.32
CA LEU A 330 -103.09 -37.91 -106.67
C LEU A 330 -102.09 -37.76 -105.52
#